data_AF-A0AAD9DBI9-F1
#
_entry.id   AF-A0AAD9DBI9-F1
#
_cell.length_a   1.000
_cell.length_b   1.000
_cell.length_c   1.000
_cell.angle_alpha   90.00
_cell.angle_beta   90.00
_cell.angle_gamma   90.00
#
_symmetry.space_group_name_H-M   'P 1'
#
loop_
_entity.id
_entity.type
_entity.pdbx_description
1 polymer ?
#
loop_
_entity_poly.entity_id
_entity_poly.type
_entity_poly.pdbx_seq_one_letter_code
_entity_poly.pdbx_strand_id
1 'polypeptide(L)'
;MQSSALEIEPATLTLSPNLLRGSSSHRRMANASDESSYPKDWILFTACVGVWFLAALTLKYFCMKFLDNKIKRHSERDFDVAISEAEAKTQRRQQKQQEQKHLPLTSSIDASLEDLEIPEAKFEFYDSDFLLTYKDETTQASSAGFARLTLKNSGIGYSISGMFADASSAQIHDGFVAYSGDAWWVTHSNEDDGLRVLSTGQFNFGTNRFAGLWRDNRGKHGEYIRFESTRAFISSSKETSMTTNPLTSEENIRRGSSIFHQSLSVIDEEKHPPSSE
;
A
#
# COMPACT_ATOMS: atom_id res chain seq x y z
N MET A 1 37.31 -4.29 -13.82
CA MET A 1 36.61 -5.03 -12.75
C MET A 1 35.55 -5.87 -13.43
N GLN A 2 35.75 -7.18 -13.45
CA GLN A 2 34.90 -8.12 -14.19
C GLN A 2 33.56 -8.29 -13.46
N SER A 3 32.47 -8.11 -14.21
CA SER A 3 31.10 -8.27 -13.72
C SER A 3 30.73 -9.76 -13.77
N SER A 4 30.60 -10.39 -12.62
CA SER A 4 30.14 -11.78 -12.50
C SER A 4 28.62 -11.79 -12.54
N ALA A 5 28.06 -12.18 -13.67
CA ALA A 5 26.64 -12.49 -13.80
C ALA A 5 26.34 -13.78 -13.04
N LEU A 6 25.44 -13.71 -12.06
CA LEU A 6 24.92 -14.87 -11.36
C LEU A 6 23.89 -15.56 -12.26
N GLU A 7 24.28 -16.69 -12.82
CA GLU A 7 23.42 -17.60 -13.57
C GLU A 7 22.56 -18.38 -12.56
N ILE A 8 21.25 -18.11 -12.56
CA ILE A 8 20.28 -18.78 -11.68
C ILE A 8 19.69 -19.94 -12.49
N GLU A 9 20.07 -21.16 -12.13
CA GLU A 9 19.52 -22.38 -12.72
C GLU A 9 18.03 -22.57 -12.37
N PRO A 10 17.17 -22.93 -13.34
CA PRO A 10 15.77 -23.24 -13.06
C PRO A 10 15.63 -24.60 -12.36
N ALA A 11 15.00 -24.59 -11.19
CA ALA A 11 14.68 -25.79 -10.41
C ALA A 11 13.73 -26.70 -11.21
N THR A 12 14.30 -27.77 -11.77
CA THR A 12 13.55 -28.83 -12.46
C THR A 12 12.90 -29.72 -11.41
N LEU A 13 11.59 -29.57 -11.20
CA LEU A 13 10.80 -30.45 -10.34
C LEU A 13 10.60 -31.80 -11.01
N THR A 14 11.45 -32.76 -10.66
CA THR A 14 11.33 -34.17 -11.01
C THR A 14 10.19 -34.82 -10.21
N LEU A 15 9.00 -34.87 -10.81
CA LEU A 15 7.89 -35.69 -10.33
C LEU A 15 8.30 -37.18 -10.40
N SER A 16 8.47 -37.79 -9.24
CA SER A 16 8.73 -39.23 -9.08
C SER A 16 7.46 -40.03 -9.44
N PRO A 17 7.47 -40.87 -10.47
CA PRO A 17 6.36 -41.77 -10.75
C PRO A 17 6.66 -43.11 -10.08
N ASN A 18 6.13 -43.35 -8.89
CA ASN A 18 6.20 -44.69 -8.32
C ASN A 18 5.04 -44.98 -7.36
N LEU A 19 4.56 -46.22 -7.47
CA LEU A 19 3.71 -46.98 -6.54
C LEU A 19 2.19 -46.82 -6.67
N LEU A 20 1.62 -47.37 -7.74
CA LEU A 20 0.37 -48.13 -7.65
C LEU A 20 0.50 -49.45 -8.42
N ARG A 21 1.26 -50.39 -7.84
CA ARG A 21 1.25 -51.80 -8.23
C ARG A 21 0.18 -52.52 -7.42
N GLY A 22 -1.07 -52.33 -7.80
CA GLY A 22 -2.22 -53.04 -7.26
C GLY A 22 -2.43 -54.35 -8.02
N SER A 23 -2.27 -55.46 -7.30
CA SER A 23 -2.40 -56.84 -7.77
C SER A 23 -3.77 -57.12 -8.42
N SER A 24 -3.79 -57.47 -9.71
CA SER A 24 -5.00 -57.90 -10.41
C SER A 24 -5.34 -59.34 -10.02
N SER A 25 -6.15 -59.50 -8.97
CA SER A 25 -6.85 -60.76 -8.73
C SER A 25 -8.05 -60.84 -9.66
N HIS A 26 -7.86 -61.51 -10.79
CA HIS A 26 -8.94 -61.98 -11.67
C HIS A 26 -9.88 -62.91 -10.87
N ARG A 27 -10.96 -62.35 -10.33
CA ARG A 27 -12.10 -63.12 -9.82
C ARG A 27 -13.17 -63.15 -10.90
N ARG A 28 -13.33 -64.32 -11.54
CA ARG A 28 -14.48 -64.64 -12.38
C ARG A 28 -15.76 -64.32 -11.61
N MET A 29 -16.42 -63.23 -12.00
CA MET A 29 -17.79 -62.95 -11.61
C MET A 29 -18.68 -63.83 -12.49
N ALA A 30 -19.34 -64.79 -11.85
CA ALA A 30 -20.44 -65.51 -12.46
C ALA A 30 -21.57 -64.51 -12.76
N ASN A 31 -22.11 -64.58 -13.96
CA ASN A 31 -23.36 -63.92 -14.34
C ASN A 31 -24.49 -64.46 -13.46
N ALA A 32 -24.73 -63.82 -12.33
CA ALA A 32 -25.99 -63.87 -11.62
C ALA A 32 -26.77 -62.64 -12.07
N SER A 33 -27.56 -62.79 -13.14
CA SER A 33 -28.65 -61.89 -13.49
C SER A 33 -29.77 -62.05 -12.47
N ASP A 34 -29.49 -61.69 -11.23
CA ASP A 34 -30.50 -61.51 -10.20
C ASP A 34 -31.10 -60.13 -10.44
N GLU A 35 -32.32 -60.11 -10.97
CA GLU A 35 -33.15 -58.92 -11.10
C GLU A 35 -33.31 -58.32 -9.70
N SER A 36 -32.44 -57.38 -9.38
CA SER A 36 -32.44 -56.62 -8.15
C SER A 36 -33.81 -55.98 -7.93
N SER A 37 -34.56 -56.59 -7.01
CA SER A 37 -35.75 -56.03 -6.40
C SER A 37 -35.35 -54.81 -5.58
N TYR A 38 -35.16 -53.68 -6.27
CA TYR A 38 -35.03 -52.40 -5.59
C TYR A 38 -36.35 -52.13 -4.85
N PRO A 39 -36.30 -51.76 -3.57
CA PRO A 39 -37.49 -51.37 -2.85
C PRO A 39 -38.17 -50.23 -3.62
N LYS A 40 -39.48 -50.35 -3.84
CA LYS A 40 -40.28 -49.38 -4.62
C LYS A 40 -40.14 -47.93 -4.10
N ASP A 41 -39.65 -47.76 -2.87
CA ASP A 41 -39.48 -46.47 -2.20
C ASP A 41 -38.11 -45.81 -2.39
N TRP A 42 -37.17 -46.42 -3.14
CA TRP A 42 -35.81 -45.87 -3.28
C TRP A 42 -35.79 -44.49 -3.96
N ILE A 43 -36.73 -44.24 -4.87
CA ILE A 43 -36.88 -42.94 -5.56
C ILE A 43 -37.28 -41.85 -4.56
N LEU A 44 -38.21 -42.14 -3.65
CA LEU A 44 -38.65 -41.19 -2.64
C LEU A 44 -37.51 -40.89 -1.64
N PHE A 45 -36.78 -41.93 -1.23
CA PHE A 45 -35.62 -41.77 -0.36
C PHE A 45 -34.55 -40.86 -0.98
N THR A 46 -34.18 -41.10 -2.24
CA THR A 46 -33.17 -40.28 -2.93
C THR A 46 -33.63 -38.84 -3.16
N ALA A 47 -34.91 -38.63 -3.46
CA ALA A 47 -35.48 -37.28 -3.54
C ALA A 47 -35.39 -36.54 -2.20
N CYS A 48 -35.76 -37.20 -1.09
CA CYS A 48 -35.67 -36.62 0.25
C CYS A 48 -34.23 -36.28 0.64
N VAL A 49 -33.27 -37.17 0.38
CA VAL A 49 -31.85 -36.92 0.64
C VAL A 49 -31.33 -35.77 -0.22
N GLY A 50 -31.73 -35.71 -1.48
CA GLY A 50 -31.35 -34.62 -2.39
C GLY A 50 -31.85 -33.25 -1.92
N VAL A 51 -33.12 -33.16 -1.51
CA VAL A 51 -33.71 -31.92 -0.97
C VAL A 51 -33.02 -31.51 0.33
N TRP A 52 -32.78 -32.46 1.24
CA TRP A 52 -32.07 -32.20 2.49
C TRP A 52 -30.64 -31.69 2.24
N PHE A 53 -29.92 -32.29 1.29
CA PHE A 53 -28.58 -31.86 0.92
C PHE A 53 -28.58 -30.45 0.30
N LEU A 54 -29.52 -30.13 -0.58
CA LEU A 54 -29.68 -28.78 -1.11
C LEU A 54 -29.96 -27.76 0.00
N ALA A 55 -30.85 -28.10 0.93
CA ALA A 55 -31.15 -27.26 2.09
C ALA A 55 -29.89 -27.02 2.94
N ALA A 56 -29.09 -28.05 3.20
CA ALA A 56 -27.83 -27.91 3.92
C ALA A 56 -26.82 -27.01 3.19
N LEU A 57 -26.71 -27.11 1.86
CA LEU A 57 -25.84 -26.24 1.06
C LEU A 57 -26.30 -24.79 1.08
N THR A 58 -27.60 -24.53 0.94
CA THR A 58 -28.16 -23.17 1.01
C THR A 58 -27.95 -22.55 2.40
N LEU A 59 -28.15 -23.31 3.47
CA LEU A 59 -27.87 -22.86 4.84
C LEU A 59 -26.38 -22.56 5.03
N LYS A 60 -25.49 -23.44 4.56
CA LYS A 60 -24.03 -23.20 4.62
C LYS A 60 -23.63 -21.93 3.88
N TYR A 61 -24.16 -21.73 2.67
CA TYR A 61 -23.92 -20.52 1.89
C TYR A 61 -24.42 -19.26 2.61
N PHE A 62 -25.62 -19.31 3.16
CA PHE A 62 -26.20 -18.21 3.93
C PHE A 62 -25.37 -17.88 5.18
N CYS A 63 -24.96 -18.90 5.94
CA CYS A 63 -24.09 -18.73 7.10
C CYS A 63 -22.75 -18.09 6.73
N MET A 64 -22.11 -18.53 5.63
CA MET A 64 -20.87 -17.92 5.13
C MET A 64 -21.06 -16.44 4.76
N LYS A 65 -22.12 -16.11 4.01
CA LYS A 65 -22.44 -14.72 3.63
C LYS A 65 -22.77 -13.85 4.85
N PHE A 66 -23.47 -14.39 5.84
CA PHE A 66 -23.80 -13.67 7.06
C PHE A 66 -22.56 -13.37 7.90
N LEU A 67 -21.64 -14.34 8.03
CA LEU A 67 -20.37 -14.17 8.72
C LEU A 67 -19.50 -13.12 8.03
N ASP A 68 -19.40 -13.17 6.71
CA ASP A 68 -18.63 -12.22 5.90
C ASP A 68 -19.14 -10.78 6.09
N ASN A 69 -20.47 -10.59 6.04
CA ASN A 69 -21.09 -9.29 6.30
C ASN A 69 -20.91 -8.79 7.74
N LYS A 70 -20.84 -9.71 8.72
CA LYS A 70 -20.63 -9.35 10.12
C LYS A 70 -19.18 -8.92 10.35
N ILE A 71 -18.21 -9.62 9.76
CA ILE A 71 -16.79 -9.28 9.81
C ILE A 71 -16.56 -7.91 9.16
N LYS A 72 -17.15 -7.67 7.97
CA LYS A 72 -17.06 -6.38 7.28
C LYS A 72 -17.53 -5.21 8.18
N ARG A 73 -18.68 -5.35 8.86
CA ARG A 73 -19.24 -4.31 9.74
C ARG A 73 -18.46 -4.07 11.05
N HIS A 74 -17.72 -5.07 11.53
CA HIS A 74 -16.83 -4.87 12.67
C HIS A 74 -15.53 -4.20 12.22
N SER A 75 -14.96 -4.66 11.11
CA SER A 75 -13.75 -4.08 10.52
C SER A 75 -13.91 -2.60 10.20
N GLU A 76 -15.04 -2.21 9.60
CA GLU A 76 -15.32 -0.81 9.24
C GLU A 76 -15.39 0.10 10.47
N ARG A 77 -16.04 -0.35 11.55
CA ARG A 77 -16.07 0.40 12.82
C ARG A 77 -14.69 0.54 13.45
N ASP A 78 -13.91 -0.53 13.46
CA ASP A 78 -12.54 -0.49 14.01
C ASP A 78 -11.64 0.44 13.18
N PHE A 79 -11.89 0.52 11.86
CA PHE A 79 -11.19 1.42 10.95
C PHE A 79 -11.56 2.88 11.21
N ASP A 80 -12.85 3.19 11.35
CA ASP A 80 -13.31 4.56 11.67
C ASP A 80 -12.79 5.03 13.04
N VAL A 81 -12.75 4.13 14.04
CA VAL A 81 -12.15 4.42 15.35
C VAL A 81 -10.66 4.71 15.22
N ALA A 82 -9.91 3.95 14.42
CA ALA A 82 -8.49 4.17 14.21
C ALA A 82 -8.20 5.51 13.52
N ILE A 83 -9.02 5.89 12.53
CA ILE A 83 -8.93 7.21 11.88
C ILE A 83 -9.23 8.31 12.90
N SER A 84 -10.34 8.20 13.63
CA SER A 84 -10.72 9.19 14.64
C SER A 84 -9.66 9.35 15.74
N GLU A 85 -9.00 8.25 16.15
CA GLU A 85 -7.92 8.29 17.12
C GLU A 85 -6.66 8.98 16.55
N ALA A 86 -6.31 8.70 15.28
CA ALA A 86 -5.20 9.35 14.61
C ALA A 86 -5.43 10.88 14.46
N GLU A 87 -6.64 11.28 14.08
CA GLU A 87 -7.07 12.68 14.03
C GLU A 87 -7.04 13.34 15.41
N ALA A 88 -7.64 12.71 16.43
CA ALA A 88 -7.66 13.23 17.79
C ALA A 88 -6.26 13.38 18.38
N LYS A 89 -5.34 12.44 18.10
CA LYS A 89 -3.95 12.53 18.52
C LYS A 89 -3.24 13.71 17.84
N THR A 90 -3.56 13.98 16.59
CA THR A 90 -3.04 15.12 15.83
C THR A 90 -3.57 16.44 16.38
N GLN A 91 -4.88 16.54 16.66
CA GLN A 91 -5.49 17.72 17.28
C GLN A 91 -4.95 18.00 18.68
N ARG A 92 -4.80 16.97 19.54
CA ARG A 92 -4.20 17.16 20.88
C ARG A 92 -2.77 17.69 20.82
N ARG A 93 -1.98 17.28 19.82
CA ARG A 93 -0.64 17.82 19.59
C ARG A 93 -0.70 19.29 19.15
N GLN A 94 -1.62 19.64 18.25
CA GLN A 94 -1.82 21.03 17.82
C GLN A 94 -2.28 21.93 18.99
N GLN A 95 -3.22 21.47 19.82
CA GLN A 95 -3.69 22.21 20.98
C GLN A 95 -2.55 22.46 21.99
N LYS A 96 -1.73 21.45 22.29
CA LYS A 96 -0.56 21.61 23.17
C LYS A 96 0.44 22.63 22.63
N GLN A 97 0.64 22.68 21.31
CA GLN A 97 1.49 23.70 20.69
C GLN A 97 0.88 25.10 20.79
N GLN A 98 -0.45 25.24 20.71
CA GLN A 98 -1.13 26.53 20.90
C GLN A 98 -1.09 26.99 22.37
N GLU A 99 -1.32 26.09 23.33
CA GLU A 99 -1.23 26.40 24.76
C GLU A 99 0.19 26.85 25.15
N GLN A 100 1.23 26.23 24.58
CA GLN A 100 2.61 26.69 24.75
C GLN A 100 2.87 28.08 24.20
N LYS A 101 2.14 28.53 23.16
CA LYS A 101 2.27 29.90 22.63
C LYS A 101 1.57 30.97 23.48
N HIS A 102 0.57 30.58 24.28
CA HIS A 102 -0.27 31.51 25.05
C HIS A 102 0.03 31.58 26.54
N LEU A 103 0.95 30.76 27.05
CA LEU A 103 1.44 30.91 28.43
C LEU A 103 2.03 32.32 28.58
N PRO A 104 1.43 33.18 29.44
CA PRO A 104 1.91 34.54 29.63
C PRO A 104 3.37 34.46 30.06
N LEU A 105 4.23 35.27 29.45
CA LEU A 105 5.60 35.52 29.92
C LEU A 105 5.52 36.15 31.31
N THR A 106 5.21 35.35 32.32
CA THR A 106 5.38 35.75 33.71
C THR A 106 6.87 35.80 33.93
N SER A 107 7.37 37.03 33.93
CA SER A 107 8.72 37.44 34.26
C SER A 107 9.18 36.83 35.60
N SER A 108 9.75 35.63 35.54
CA SER A 108 10.59 35.05 36.59
C SER A 108 11.61 34.17 35.90
N ILE A 109 12.51 34.86 35.21
CA ILE A 109 13.76 34.38 34.63
C ILE A 109 14.61 33.81 35.76
N ASP A 110 14.85 32.50 35.73
CA ASP A 110 16.19 31.88 35.85
C ASP A 110 16.03 30.35 36.00
N ALA A 111 15.75 29.68 34.88
CA ALA A 111 16.10 28.27 34.69
C ALA A 111 15.84 27.86 33.22
N SER A 112 16.86 28.06 32.37
CA SER A 112 17.17 27.25 31.17
C SER A 112 16.00 26.80 30.28
N LEU A 113 15.19 27.75 29.79
CA LEU A 113 14.31 27.56 28.63
C LEU A 113 15.00 28.07 27.35
N GLU A 114 16.28 27.74 27.20
CA GLU A 114 17.00 27.93 25.95
C GLU A 114 16.93 26.58 25.21
N ASP A 115 16.52 26.62 23.94
CA ASP A 115 16.57 25.52 22.97
C ASP A 115 15.41 24.50 22.94
N LEU A 116 14.16 24.95 23.06
CA LEU A 116 13.08 24.27 22.32
C LEU A 116 13.17 24.68 20.85
N GLU A 117 14.10 24.06 20.11
CA GLU A 117 14.18 24.16 18.65
C GLU A 117 12.84 23.73 18.05
N ILE A 118 12.03 24.71 17.61
CA ILE A 118 10.85 24.43 16.82
C ILE A 118 11.38 23.85 15.50
N PRO A 119 11.06 22.60 15.15
CA PRO A 119 11.58 22.00 13.92
C PRO A 119 11.14 22.87 12.74
N GLU A 120 12.11 23.40 12.01
CA GLU A 120 11.85 24.24 10.84
C GLU A 120 11.39 23.40 9.64
N ALA A 121 10.57 24.01 8.79
CA ALA A 121 10.20 23.43 7.50
C ALA A 121 11.47 23.25 6.65
N LYS A 122 11.65 22.04 6.11
CA LYS A 122 12.80 21.69 5.27
C LYS A 122 12.63 22.17 3.82
N PHE A 123 11.39 22.30 3.38
CA PHE A 123 11.01 22.74 2.04
C PHE A 123 9.58 23.30 2.07
N GLU A 124 9.18 23.97 1.00
CA GLU A 124 7.80 24.45 0.87
C GLU A 124 6.92 23.45 0.12
N PHE A 125 7.52 22.82 -0.90
CA PHE A 125 6.85 21.87 -1.77
C PHE A 125 7.82 20.77 -2.19
N TYR A 126 7.31 19.54 -2.19
CA TYR A 126 8.01 18.32 -2.59
C TYR A 126 7.09 17.48 -3.47
N ASP A 127 7.59 17.04 -4.62
CA ASP A 127 6.89 16.14 -5.55
C ASP A 127 7.85 15.05 -6.01
N SER A 128 7.46 13.79 -5.89
CA SER A 128 8.32 12.67 -6.23
C SER A 128 7.55 11.38 -6.56
N ASP A 129 8.17 10.58 -7.42
CA ASP A 129 7.75 9.22 -7.74
C ASP A 129 8.48 8.20 -6.85
N PHE A 130 7.69 7.31 -6.24
CA PHE A 130 8.11 6.29 -5.32
C PHE A 130 7.92 4.89 -5.91
N LEU A 131 8.96 4.09 -5.78
CA LEU A 131 8.91 2.65 -5.91
C LEU A 131 8.53 2.06 -4.57
N LEU A 132 7.48 1.23 -4.55
CA LEU A 132 7.08 0.55 -3.34
C LEU A 132 6.90 -0.95 -3.52
N THR A 133 7.15 -1.67 -2.45
CA THR A 133 6.92 -3.11 -2.31
C THR A 133 6.31 -3.32 -0.94
N TYR A 134 5.20 -4.03 -0.88
CA TYR A 134 4.51 -4.32 0.37
C TYR A 134 4.21 -5.80 0.48
N LYS A 135 4.03 -6.27 1.71
CA LYS A 135 3.70 -7.64 2.04
C LYS A 135 2.36 -7.67 2.75
N ASP A 136 1.46 -8.54 2.28
CA ASP A 136 0.21 -8.83 2.98
C ASP A 136 0.47 -9.89 4.05
N GLU A 137 0.15 -9.60 5.30
CA GLU A 137 0.37 -10.53 6.40
C GLU A 137 -0.56 -11.76 6.34
N THR A 138 -1.73 -11.61 5.75
CA THR A 138 -2.72 -12.69 5.65
C THR A 138 -2.30 -13.73 4.61
N THR A 139 -1.84 -13.26 3.46
CA THR A 139 -1.47 -14.13 2.33
C THR A 139 0.03 -14.42 2.27
N GLN A 140 0.84 -13.66 3.01
CA GLN A 140 2.31 -13.63 2.93
C GLN A 140 2.85 -13.27 1.54
N ALA A 141 1.99 -12.82 0.63
CA ALA A 141 2.36 -12.43 -0.72
C ALA A 141 2.98 -11.03 -0.72
N SER A 142 4.03 -10.86 -1.52
CA SER A 142 4.63 -9.55 -1.79
C SER A 142 4.11 -9.01 -3.10
N SER A 143 3.80 -7.71 -3.12
CA SER A 143 3.35 -6.99 -4.30
C SER A 143 4.17 -5.73 -4.49
N ALA A 144 4.39 -5.32 -5.73
CA ALA A 144 5.11 -4.11 -6.10
C ALA A 144 4.17 -3.09 -6.73
N GLY A 145 4.47 -1.81 -6.57
CA GLY A 145 3.69 -0.73 -7.11
C GLY A 145 4.47 0.57 -7.23
N PHE A 146 3.77 1.60 -7.69
CA PHE A 146 4.28 2.95 -7.88
C PHE A 146 3.33 3.94 -7.25
N ALA A 147 3.89 4.97 -6.63
CA ALA A 147 3.11 6.09 -6.09
C ALA A 147 3.76 7.41 -6.46
N ARG A 148 2.96 8.43 -6.78
CA ARG A 148 3.41 9.80 -6.89
C ARG A 148 2.85 10.60 -5.73
N LEU A 149 3.74 11.16 -4.91
CA LEU A 149 3.37 11.91 -3.71
C LEU A 149 3.76 13.37 -3.84
N THR A 150 2.85 14.23 -3.42
CA THR A 150 3.05 15.67 -3.29
C THR A 150 2.86 16.08 -1.85
N LEU A 151 3.88 16.71 -1.27
CA LEU A 151 3.91 17.22 0.10
C LEU A 151 3.95 18.75 0.04
N LYS A 152 3.00 19.40 0.72
CA LYS A 152 2.90 20.86 0.80
C LYS A 152 2.97 21.32 2.25
N ASN A 153 3.82 22.31 2.52
CA ASN A 153 3.97 22.87 3.86
C ASN A 153 2.64 23.45 4.38
N SER A 154 2.32 23.13 5.64
CA SER A 154 1.12 23.57 6.36
C SER A 154 1.43 24.37 7.62
N GLY A 155 2.71 24.68 7.86
CA GLY A 155 3.22 25.39 9.04
C GLY A 155 3.61 24.47 10.20
N ILE A 156 2.95 23.31 10.36
CA ILE A 156 3.23 22.32 11.42
C ILE A 156 3.79 20.98 10.91
N GLY A 157 3.95 20.87 9.60
CA GLY A 157 4.27 19.65 8.86
C GLY A 157 3.86 19.81 7.41
N TYR A 158 3.65 18.70 6.71
CA TYR A 158 3.25 18.69 5.31
C TYR A 158 1.94 17.93 5.12
N SER A 159 1.00 18.53 4.39
CA SER A 159 -0.17 17.82 3.87
C SER A 159 0.27 16.93 2.71
N ILE A 160 -0.18 15.68 2.69
CA ILE A 160 0.15 14.71 1.66
C ILE A 160 -1.03 14.59 0.69
N SER A 161 -0.73 14.61 -0.60
CA SER A 161 -1.65 14.27 -1.68
C SER A 161 -0.92 13.43 -2.72
N GLY A 162 -1.64 12.75 -3.61
CA GLY A 162 -0.99 11.89 -4.59
C GLY A 162 -1.88 10.79 -5.13
N MET A 163 -1.27 9.90 -5.92
CA MET A 163 -1.93 8.74 -6.51
C MET A 163 -0.99 7.54 -6.58
N PHE A 164 -1.59 6.36 -6.59
CA PHE A 164 -0.93 5.08 -6.81
C PHE A 164 -1.24 4.63 -8.23
N ALA A 165 -0.20 4.32 -9.00
CA ALA A 165 -0.32 3.87 -10.38
C ALA A 165 -0.50 2.35 -10.50
N ASP A 166 -0.89 1.68 -9.41
CA ASP A 166 -1.31 0.29 -9.48
C ASP A 166 -2.63 0.16 -10.24
N ALA A 167 -3.06 -1.09 -10.48
CA ALA A 167 -4.20 -1.44 -11.31
C ALA A 167 -5.51 -0.71 -10.95
N SER A 168 -5.60 -0.06 -9.79
CA SER A 168 -6.82 0.52 -9.24
C SER A 168 -6.86 2.06 -9.22
N SER A 169 -5.81 2.73 -9.69
CA SER A 169 -5.69 4.20 -9.72
C SER A 169 -6.08 4.86 -8.38
N ALA A 170 -5.61 4.30 -7.26
CA ALA A 170 -6.00 4.78 -5.93
C ALA A 170 -5.45 6.19 -5.66
N GLN A 171 -6.25 7.07 -5.06
CA GLN A 171 -5.88 8.46 -4.77
C GLN A 171 -5.77 8.70 -3.28
N ILE A 172 -4.80 9.51 -2.86
CA ILE A 172 -4.69 9.98 -1.48
C ILE A 172 -5.71 11.08 -1.27
N HIS A 173 -6.66 10.84 -0.38
CA HIS A 173 -7.71 11.80 -0.06
C HIS A 173 -7.31 12.73 1.11
N ASP A 174 -6.59 12.18 2.08
CA ASP A 174 -6.09 12.93 3.23
C ASP A 174 -4.77 12.32 3.70
N GLY A 175 -3.92 13.13 4.32
CA GLY A 175 -2.65 12.69 4.84
C GLY A 175 -1.77 13.81 5.36
N PHE A 176 -0.87 13.44 6.26
CA PHE A 176 0.00 14.38 6.94
C PHE A 176 1.34 13.72 7.28
N VAL A 177 2.40 14.52 7.23
CA VAL A 177 3.71 14.16 7.77
C VAL A 177 4.28 15.30 8.61
N ALA A 178 4.63 15.01 9.85
CA ALA A 178 5.29 15.94 10.73
C ALA A 178 6.75 16.20 10.29
N TYR A 179 7.33 17.33 10.67
CA TYR A 179 8.76 17.59 10.39
C TYR A 179 9.72 16.54 11.01
N SER A 180 9.26 15.86 12.07
CA SER A 180 9.97 14.73 12.69
C SER A 180 9.96 13.45 11.85
N GLY A 181 9.12 13.36 10.83
CA GLY A 181 8.93 12.18 9.98
C GLY A 181 7.71 11.33 10.32
N ASP A 182 7.03 11.53 11.46
CA ASP A 182 5.77 10.83 11.76
C ASP A 182 4.76 11.10 10.63
N ALA A 183 4.29 10.06 9.95
CA ALA A 183 3.45 10.20 8.75
C ALA A 183 2.24 9.27 8.78
N TRP A 184 1.14 9.73 8.20
CA TRP A 184 -0.03 8.92 7.89
C TRP A 184 -0.77 9.45 6.67
N TRP A 185 -1.50 8.59 5.96
CA TRP A 185 -2.40 9.01 4.88
C TRP A 185 -3.46 7.94 4.60
N VAL A 186 -4.56 8.35 3.96
CA VAL A 186 -5.65 7.48 3.54
C VAL A 186 -5.78 7.51 2.03
N THR A 187 -5.74 6.34 1.40
CA THR A 187 -6.07 6.16 -0.01
C THR A 187 -7.47 5.62 -0.21
N HIS A 188 -8.08 6.01 -1.33
CA HIS A 188 -9.35 5.49 -1.80
C HIS A 188 -9.16 4.93 -3.22
N SER A 189 -9.60 3.69 -3.44
CA SER A 189 -9.69 3.12 -4.78
C SER A 189 -10.95 3.59 -5.47
N ASN A 190 -10.84 3.99 -6.74
CA ASN A 190 -12.01 4.38 -7.55
C ASN A 190 -12.72 3.16 -8.16
N GLU A 191 -12.03 2.04 -8.31
CA GLU A 191 -12.55 0.85 -8.97
C GLU A 191 -13.17 -0.14 -7.98
N ASP A 192 -12.68 -0.14 -6.75
CA ASP A 192 -12.98 -1.16 -5.76
C ASP A 192 -13.93 -0.57 -4.70
N ASP A 193 -15.25 -0.72 -4.89
CA ASP A 193 -16.39 -0.27 -4.06
C ASP A 193 -16.04 0.17 -2.62
N GLY A 194 -15.50 1.39 -2.46
CA GLY A 194 -15.19 1.97 -1.16
C GLY A 194 -13.99 1.33 -0.41
N LEU A 195 -13.06 0.67 -1.10
CA LEU A 195 -11.81 0.21 -0.50
C LEU A 195 -10.99 1.41 -0.04
N ARG A 196 -10.73 1.48 1.26
CA ARG A 196 -9.89 2.50 1.87
C ARG A 196 -8.69 1.84 2.52
N VAL A 197 -7.52 2.45 2.36
CA VAL A 197 -6.29 1.98 2.99
C VAL A 197 -5.69 3.11 3.81
N LEU A 198 -5.48 2.86 5.10
CA LEU A 198 -4.74 3.73 5.99
C LEU A 198 -3.28 3.26 6.02
N SER A 199 -2.36 4.17 5.70
CA SER A 199 -0.93 3.98 5.82
C SER A 199 -0.40 4.82 6.98
N THR A 200 0.45 4.23 7.83
CA THR A 200 1.06 4.93 8.98
C THR A 200 2.52 4.54 9.13
N GLY A 201 3.40 5.48 9.47
CA GLY A 201 4.82 5.17 9.65
C GLY A 201 5.71 6.38 9.85
N GLN A 202 6.96 6.24 9.41
CA GLN A 202 8.04 7.20 9.51
C GLN A 202 8.58 7.52 8.11
N PHE A 203 8.58 8.80 7.77
CA PHE A 203 9.10 9.35 6.52
C PHE A 203 10.45 10.03 6.78
N ASN A 204 11.51 9.45 6.23
CA ASN A 204 12.86 9.99 6.33
C ASN A 204 13.16 10.88 5.13
N PHE A 205 13.08 12.20 5.34
CA PHE A 205 13.40 13.20 4.31
C PHE A 205 14.85 13.16 3.81
N GLY A 206 15.80 12.65 4.59
CA GLY A 206 17.21 12.56 4.18
C GLY A 206 17.47 11.42 3.20
N THR A 207 16.77 10.30 3.35
CA THR A 207 16.89 9.13 2.45
C THR A 207 15.75 9.06 1.43
N ASN A 208 14.75 9.92 1.52
CA ASN A 208 13.50 9.85 0.76
C ASN A 208 12.82 8.48 0.85
N ARG A 209 12.78 7.93 2.06
CA ARG A 209 12.20 6.61 2.35
C ARG A 209 11.07 6.71 3.34
N PHE A 210 10.03 5.90 3.12
CA PHE A 210 8.98 5.66 4.09
C PHE A 210 9.11 4.24 4.64
N ALA A 211 8.98 4.10 5.95
CA ALA A 211 8.90 2.81 6.63
C ALA A 211 7.62 2.81 7.46
N GLY A 212 6.75 1.84 7.23
CA GLY A 212 5.45 1.82 7.87
C GLY A 212 4.60 0.61 7.54
N LEU A 213 3.36 0.70 8.00
CA LEU A 213 2.33 -0.31 7.84
C LEU A 213 1.18 0.25 7.00
N TRP A 214 0.43 -0.65 6.39
CA TRP A 214 -0.85 -0.36 5.75
C TRP A 214 -1.93 -1.25 6.33
N ARG A 215 -3.17 -0.74 6.37
CA ARG A 215 -4.35 -1.48 6.77
C ARG A 215 -5.53 -1.04 5.92
N ASP A 216 -6.27 -2.00 5.37
CA ASP A 216 -7.50 -1.71 4.65
C ASP A 216 -8.73 -1.75 5.58
N ASN A 217 -9.84 -1.17 5.11
CA ASN A 217 -11.11 -1.19 5.84
C ASN A 217 -11.80 -2.57 5.87
N ARG A 218 -11.24 -3.59 5.20
CA ARG A 218 -11.68 -4.99 5.22
C ARG A 218 -10.92 -5.83 6.26
N GLY A 219 -9.94 -5.23 6.94
CA GLY A 219 -9.15 -5.83 8.03
C GLY A 219 -7.83 -6.45 7.57
N LYS A 220 -7.52 -6.44 6.27
CA LYS A 220 -6.20 -6.83 5.78
C LYS A 220 -5.19 -5.77 6.13
N HIS A 221 -3.96 -6.19 6.37
CA HIS A 221 -2.87 -5.30 6.73
C HIS A 221 -1.53 -5.93 6.37
N GLY A 222 -0.51 -5.11 6.43
CA GLY A 222 0.86 -5.57 6.42
C GLY A 222 1.85 -4.42 6.38
N GLU A 223 3.04 -4.72 5.89
CA GLU A 223 4.19 -3.81 5.96
C GLU A 223 4.65 -3.37 4.57
N TYR A 224 5.17 -2.15 4.50
CA TYR A 224 5.95 -1.70 3.35
C TYR A 224 7.39 -2.18 3.51
N ILE A 225 7.80 -3.16 2.70
CA ILE A 225 9.18 -3.66 2.63
C ILE A 225 10.10 -2.61 2.01
N ARG A 226 9.62 -1.92 0.97
CA ARG A 226 10.33 -0.86 0.27
C ARG A 226 9.34 0.24 -0.03
N PHE A 227 9.73 1.48 0.23
CA PHE A 227 8.98 2.67 -0.19
C PHE A 227 10.01 3.79 -0.32
N GLU A 228 10.52 4.00 -1.52
CA GLU A 228 11.62 4.93 -1.73
C GLU A 228 11.46 5.72 -3.03
N SER A 229 11.80 7.01 -2.95
CA SER A 229 11.69 7.92 -4.08
C SER A 229 12.93 7.80 -4.96
N THR A 230 12.72 7.76 -6.28
CA THR A 230 13.83 7.70 -7.24
C THR A 230 14.34 9.08 -7.64
N ARG A 231 13.47 10.10 -7.64
CA ARG A 231 13.78 11.48 -8.06
C ARG A 231 12.83 12.47 -7.37
N ALA A 232 13.33 13.20 -6.37
CA ALA A 232 12.55 14.23 -5.70
C ALA A 232 12.78 15.61 -6.31
N PHE A 233 11.69 16.31 -6.66
CA PHE A 233 11.70 17.74 -6.93
C PHE A 233 11.38 18.48 -5.64
N ILE A 234 12.30 19.34 -5.17
CA ILE A 234 12.18 20.08 -3.92
C ILE A 234 12.30 21.56 -4.23
N SER A 235 11.30 22.36 -3.85
CA SER A 235 11.41 23.82 -3.87
C SER A 235 11.57 24.33 -2.44
N SER A 236 12.64 25.10 -2.21
CA SER A 236 12.89 25.78 -0.95
C SER A 236 12.39 27.21 -1.05
N SER A 237 11.66 27.68 -0.03
CA SER A 237 11.08 29.04 0.01
C SER A 237 12.11 30.14 0.32
N LYS A 238 13.41 29.81 0.44
CA LYS A 238 14.42 30.78 0.86
C LYS A 238 15.06 31.53 -0.31
N GLU A 239 14.24 32.21 -1.11
CA GLU A 239 14.64 33.51 -1.65
C GLU A 239 14.24 34.58 -0.64
N THR A 240 14.98 34.62 0.47
CA THR A 240 15.01 35.79 1.33
C THR A 240 15.86 36.84 0.61
N SER A 241 15.21 37.52 -0.33
CA SER A 241 15.66 38.75 -0.99
C SER A 241 15.72 39.88 0.04
N MET A 242 16.60 39.78 1.03
CA MET A 242 16.93 40.91 1.89
C MET A 242 17.90 41.81 1.11
N THR A 243 17.30 42.79 0.44
CA THR A 243 17.85 44.14 0.27
C THR A 243 19.13 44.25 -0.59
N THR A 244 18.94 44.23 -1.91
CA THR A 244 19.84 44.94 -2.82
C THR A 244 19.73 46.45 -2.56
N ASN A 245 20.83 47.05 -2.09
CA ASN A 245 21.08 48.47 -2.33
C ASN A 245 21.09 48.72 -3.85
N PRO A 246 20.42 49.77 -4.37
CA PRO A 246 20.49 50.11 -5.78
C PRO A 246 21.81 50.85 -6.03
N LEU A 247 22.84 50.16 -6.51
CA LEU A 247 23.96 50.84 -7.17
C LEU A 247 24.54 50.02 -8.32
N THR A 248 24.54 50.70 -9.46
CA THR A 248 25.31 50.48 -10.70
C THR A 248 24.99 49.23 -11.51
N SER A 249 23.98 49.42 -12.35
CA SER A 249 23.76 48.74 -13.62
C SER A 249 24.91 49.01 -14.59
N GLU A 250 25.81 48.07 -14.75
CA GLU A 250 26.51 47.77 -16.01
C GLU A 250 27.29 46.45 -15.79
N GLU A 251 27.25 45.57 -16.79
CA GLU A 251 28.09 44.36 -16.89
C GLU A 251 27.60 43.06 -16.20
N ASN A 252 26.63 42.37 -16.82
CA ASN A 252 26.81 40.94 -17.15
C ASN A 252 25.74 40.39 -18.09
N ILE A 253 25.94 40.64 -19.39
CA ILE A 253 25.37 39.84 -20.47
C ILE A 253 26.46 38.82 -20.85
N ARG A 254 26.55 37.69 -20.16
CA ARG A 254 27.25 36.46 -20.63
C ARG A 254 27.24 35.39 -19.54
N ARG A 255 26.45 34.34 -19.77
CA ARG A 255 26.41 32.98 -19.17
C ARG A 255 24.95 32.71 -18.83
N GLY A 256 24.22 31.89 -19.57
CA GLY A 256 24.61 30.64 -20.20
C GLY A 256 23.55 29.64 -19.76
N SER A 257 22.39 29.70 -20.42
CA SER A 257 21.28 28.78 -20.23
C SER A 257 21.71 27.40 -20.72
N SER A 258 22.09 26.53 -19.78
CA SER A 258 22.38 25.12 -20.05
C SER A 258 21.13 24.32 -19.73
N ILE A 259 20.21 24.29 -20.69
CA ILE A 259 19.03 23.42 -20.69
C ILE A 259 19.54 22.01 -21.01
N PHE A 260 19.59 21.15 -20.00
CA PHE A 260 19.80 19.71 -20.19
C PHE A 260 18.52 19.09 -20.75
N HIS A 261 18.43 18.95 -22.07
CA HIS A 261 17.59 17.96 -22.71
C HIS A 261 18.25 16.58 -22.53
N GLN A 262 17.66 15.70 -21.73
CA GLN A 262 17.95 14.27 -21.85
C GLN A 262 16.93 13.64 -22.79
N SER A 263 17.46 13.16 -23.91
CA SER A 263 16.78 12.36 -24.93
C SER A 263 16.10 11.13 -24.34
N LEU A 264 14.82 10.97 -24.66
CA LEU A 264 14.13 9.68 -24.64
C LEU A 264 14.74 8.80 -25.74
N SER A 265 15.50 7.78 -25.35
CA SER A 265 15.87 6.70 -26.27
C SER A 265 14.67 5.77 -26.44
N VAL A 266 14.22 5.70 -27.68
CA VAL A 266 13.31 4.72 -28.27
C VAL A 266 13.74 3.31 -27.88
N ILE A 267 12.82 2.53 -27.29
CA ILE A 267 13.00 1.09 -27.10
C ILE A 267 12.45 0.42 -28.36
N ASP A 268 13.36 -0.29 -29.04
CA ASP A 268 13.11 -1.06 -30.24
C ASP A 268 12.10 -2.20 -29.99
N GLU A 269 11.32 -2.39 -31.05
CA GLU A 269 10.26 -3.37 -31.27
C GLU A 269 10.80 -4.81 -31.22
N GLU A 270 10.43 -5.56 -30.18
CA GLU A 270 10.80 -6.98 -30.05
C GLU A 270 9.94 -7.84 -31.00
N LYS A 271 10.61 -8.29 -32.06
CA LYS A 271 10.09 -9.14 -33.14
C LYS A 271 9.85 -10.57 -32.64
N HIS A 272 8.58 -10.99 -32.54
CA HIS A 272 8.19 -12.38 -32.28
C HIS A 272 8.64 -13.33 -33.43
N PRO A 273 9.20 -14.51 -33.12
CA PRO A 273 9.41 -15.57 -34.11
C PRO A 273 8.10 -16.32 -34.43
N PRO A 274 7.96 -16.86 -35.65
CA PRO A 274 6.75 -17.54 -36.09
C PRO A 274 6.55 -18.88 -35.35
N SER A 275 5.28 -19.14 -34.99
CA SER A 275 4.80 -20.42 -34.49
C SER A 275 5.01 -21.53 -35.52
N SER A 276 5.73 -22.58 -35.15
CA SER A 276 5.78 -23.83 -35.91
C SER A 276 4.52 -24.66 -35.64
N GLU A 277 3.82 -25.00 -36.71
CA GLU A 277 2.80 -26.07 -36.81
C GLU A 277 3.37 -27.45 -36.48
#